data_AF-M4PZB6-F1
#
_entry.id   AF-M4PZB6-F1
#
_cell.length_a   1.000
_cell.length_b   1.000
_cell.length_c   1.000
_cell.angle_alpha   90.00
_cell.angle_beta   90.00
_cell.angle_gamma   90.00
#
_symmetry.space_group_name_H-M   'P 1'
#
loop_
_entity.id
_entity.type
_entity.pdbx_description
1 polymer ?
#
loop_
_entity_poly.entity_id
_entity_poly.type
_entity_poly.pdbx_seq_one_letter_code
_entity_poly.pdbx_strand_id
1 'polypeptide(L)'
;MANWLYGCHPYHNYSFVAVVGAARPKQVFYGNNRADFSFIPGNVAPGLLFRRPDHFENYDDWPFLWGQNEGTIAGNTQYVIFGSSLKNIVNEGK
;
A
#
# COMPACT_ATOMS: atom_id res chain seq x y z
N MET A 1 7.98 7.12 -6.84
CA MET A 1 7.58 5.87 -6.17
C MET A 1 7.08 6.08 -4.75
N ALA A 2 7.86 6.70 -3.84
CA ALA A 2 7.43 6.97 -2.45
C ALA A 2 6.09 7.72 -2.37
N ASN A 3 5.94 8.83 -3.10
CA ASN A 3 4.69 9.62 -3.09
C ASN A 3 3.46 8.81 -3.49
N TRP A 4 3.60 7.92 -4.49
CA TRP A 4 2.52 7.03 -4.92
C TRP A 4 2.06 6.10 -3.79
N LEU A 5 3.01 5.49 -3.08
CA LEU A 5 2.71 4.60 -1.95
C LEU A 5 2.00 5.33 -0.82
N TYR A 6 2.32 6.60 -0.60
CA TYR A 6 1.83 7.39 0.52
C TYR A 6 0.63 8.28 0.20
N GLY A 7 -0.08 8.04 -0.91
CA GLY A 7 -1.38 8.67 -1.21
C GLY A 7 -1.38 9.68 -2.37
N CYS A 8 -0.29 9.85 -3.11
CA CYS A 8 -0.28 10.64 -4.35
C CYS A 8 -0.58 9.75 -5.56
N HIS A 9 -1.82 9.28 -5.66
CA HIS A 9 -2.33 8.46 -6.76
C HIS A 9 -3.75 8.91 -7.14
N PRO A 10 -4.27 8.57 -8.34
CA PRO A 10 -5.39 9.30 -8.97
C PRO A 10 -6.78 9.02 -8.38
N TYR A 11 -6.92 8.10 -7.43
CA TYR A 11 -8.23 7.66 -6.96
C TYR A 11 -8.59 8.17 -5.55
N HIS A 12 -7.66 8.08 -4.60
CA HIS A 12 -7.85 8.60 -3.25
C HIS A 12 -6.50 9.00 -2.64
N ASN A 13 -6.54 9.73 -1.52
CA ASN A 13 -5.33 10.14 -0.82
C ASN A 13 -4.85 9.13 0.23
N TYR A 14 -5.44 7.93 0.34
CA TYR A 14 -5.00 6.93 1.33
C TYR A 14 -3.65 6.29 0.97
N SER A 15 -2.89 5.98 2.02
CA SER A 15 -1.65 5.23 1.88
C SER A 15 -1.90 3.74 1.59
N PHE A 16 -1.11 3.18 0.68
CA PHE A 16 -1.05 1.73 0.45
C PHE A 16 -0.13 1.01 1.45
N VAL A 17 0.64 1.75 2.24
CA VAL A 17 1.46 1.18 3.31
C VAL A 17 0.71 1.34 4.63
N ALA A 18 0.40 0.23 5.29
CA ALA A 18 -0.28 0.25 6.57
C ALA A 18 0.51 1.09 7.59
N VAL A 19 -0.17 2.06 8.22
CA VAL A 19 0.36 2.93 9.30
C VAL A 19 1.48 3.89 8.85
N VAL A 20 1.78 4.01 7.55
CA VAL A 20 2.83 4.91 7.06
C VAL A 20 2.28 5.77 5.92
N GLY A 21 2.42 7.09 5.99
CA GLY A 21 1.99 8.01 4.93
C GLY A 21 0.72 8.79 5.30
N ALA A 22 -0.17 8.97 4.31
CA ALA A 22 -1.34 9.87 4.39
C ALA A 22 -2.17 9.80 5.68
N ALA A 23 -2.94 10.87 5.91
CA ALA A 23 -3.77 11.12 7.09
C ALA A 23 -4.68 9.94 7.51
N ARG A 24 -5.01 9.04 6.58
CA ARG A 24 -5.75 7.82 6.84
C ARG A 24 -5.15 6.63 6.06
N PRO A 25 -4.75 5.54 6.74
CA PRO A 25 -4.40 4.30 6.07
C PRO A 25 -5.68 3.63 5.55
N LYS A 26 -5.50 2.72 4.59
CA LYS A 26 -6.56 1.84 4.11
C LYS A 26 -7.23 1.08 5.27
N GLN A 27 -8.56 0.92 5.28
CA GLN A 27 -9.28 0.30 6.40
C GLN A 27 -9.02 -1.18 6.55
N VAL A 28 -9.09 -1.92 5.44
CA VAL A 28 -8.93 -3.38 5.47
C VAL A 28 -7.75 -3.83 4.63
N PHE A 29 -7.05 -4.84 5.12
CA PHE A 29 -5.99 -5.52 4.38
C PHE A 29 -6.29 -7.00 4.30
N TYR A 30 -6.04 -7.59 3.14
CA TYR A 30 -6.09 -9.03 2.93
C TYR A 30 -4.71 -9.63 3.19
N GLY A 31 -4.30 -9.63 4.46
CA GLY A 31 -2.98 -10.10 4.92
C GLY A 31 -3.09 -11.37 5.75
N ASN A 32 -2.09 -11.66 6.58
CA ASN A 32 -2.12 -12.84 7.47
C ASN A 32 -3.22 -12.77 8.56
N ASN A 33 -3.80 -11.59 8.80
CA ASN A 33 -4.86 -11.34 9.78
C ASN A 33 -6.25 -11.31 9.11
N ARG A 34 -6.58 -12.36 8.33
CA ARG A 34 -7.80 -12.36 7.49
C ARG A 34 -9.11 -12.39 8.29
N ALA A 35 -9.06 -12.90 9.53
CA ALA A 35 -10.26 -13.15 10.34
C ALA A 35 -10.82 -11.88 10.99
N ASP A 36 -9.97 -10.91 11.29
CA ASP A 36 -10.28 -9.67 12.00
C ASP A 36 -10.11 -8.42 11.12
N PHE A 37 -9.76 -8.59 9.84
CA PHE A 37 -9.52 -7.54 8.85
C PHE A 37 -8.51 -6.46 9.29
N SER A 38 -7.68 -6.80 10.27
CA SER A 38 -6.62 -5.94 10.76
C SER A 38 -5.41 -5.96 9.82
N PHE A 39 -4.44 -5.11 10.11
CA PHE A 39 -3.21 -4.98 9.33
C PHE A 39 -1.98 -5.20 10.19
N ILE A 40 -0.92 -5.68 9.53
CA ILE A 40 0.43 -5.63 10.10
C ILE A 40 1.01 -4.27 9.71
N PRO A 41 1.51 -3.45 10.66
CA PRO A 41 2.16 -2.18 10.33
C PRO A 41 3.27 -2.38 9.29
N GLY A 42 3.30 -1.53 8.27
CA GLY A 42 4.23 -1.65 7.14
C GLY A 42 3.83 -2.65 6.05
N ASN A 43 2.70 -3.35 6.20
CA ASN A 43 2.12 -4.17 5.14
C ASN A 43 1.73 -3.31 3.93
N VAL A 44 2.01 -3.80 2.72
CA VAL A 44 1.82 -3.04 1.48
C VAL A 44 0.70 -3.63 0.65
N ALA A 45 -0.29 -2.80 0.34
CA ALA A 45 -1.35 -3.12 -0.60
C ALA A 45 -0.84 -2.97 -2.05
N PRO A 46 -1.28 -3.81 -3.01
CA PRO A 46 -0.90 -3.70 -4.41
C PRO A 46 -1.31 -2.37 -5.05
N GLY A 47 -2.44 -1.81 -4.61
CA GLY A 47 -2.90 -0.49 -5.02
C GLY A 47 -4.09 -0.51 -6.00
N LEU A 48 -4.13 0.46 -6.91
CA LEU A 48 -5.27 0.67 -7.80
C LEU A 48 -5.31 -0.36 -8.94
N LEU A 49 -6.51 -0.86 -9.25
CA LEU A 49 -6.77 -1.59 -10.48
C LEU A 49 -7.37 -0.64 -11.52
N PHE A 50 -6.77 -0.56 -12.70
CA PHE A 50 -7.33 0.20 -13.82
C PHE A 50 -8.25 -0.69 -14.67
N ARG A 51 -9.53 -0.33 -14.73
CA ARG A 51 -10.57 -1.01 -15.49
C ARG A 51 -10.94 -0.19 -16.72
N ARG A 52 -11.14 -0.86 -17.85
CA ARG A 52 -11.61 -0.21 -19.08
C ARG A 52 -13.07 0.28 -18.89
N PRO A 53 -13.46 1.40 -19.52
CA PRO A 53 -12.63 2.25 -20.37
C PRO A 53 -11.69 3.20 -19.60
N ASP A 54 -12.07 3.64 -18.41
CA ASP A 54 -11.36 4.71 -17.67
C ASP A 54 -11.65 4.72 -16.15
N HIS A 55 -11.88 3.56 -15.53
CA HIS A 55 -12.25 3.47 -14.12
C HIS A 55 -11.10 3.00 -13.24
N PHE A 56 -10.75 3.76 -12.19
CA PHE A 56 -9.82 3.31 -11.15
C PHE A 56 -10.60 2.67 -10.01
N GLU A 57 -10.16 1.49 -9.59
CA GLU A 57 -10.81 0.71 -8.54
C GLU A 57 -9.83 0.41 -7.41
N ASN A 58 -10.20 0.77 -6.18
CA ASN A 58 -9.57 0.31 -4.94
C ASN A 58 -10.57 0.39 -3.78
N TYR A 59 -11.28 -0.71 -3.52
CA TYR A 59 -12.23 -0.74 -2.41
C TYR A 59 -11.52 -0.73 -1.07
N ASP A 60 -11.87 0.23 -0.22
CA ASP A 60 -11.22 0.47 1.07
C ASP A 60 -11.73 -0.45 2.20
N ASP A 61 -12.99 -0.86 2.12
CA ASP A 61 -13.74 -1.61 3.14
C ASP A 61 -13.96 -3.08 2.76
N TRP A 62 -13.62 -3.48 1.53
CA TRP A 62 -13.86 -4.83 1.02
C TRP A 62 -12.56 -5.61 0.77
N PRO A 63 -12.16 -6.57 1.62
CA PRO A 63 -10.83 -7.16 1.57
C PRO A 63 -10.66 -8.22 0.47
N PHE A 64 -11.74 -8.77 -0.08
CA PHE A 64 -11.66 -9.97 -0.92
C PHE A 64 -11.21 -9.70 -2.38
N LEU A 65 -11.00 -8.43 -2.75
CA LEU A 65 -10.29 -8.09 -3.97
C LEU A 65 -8.78 -8.18 -3.73
N TRP A 66 -8.27 -9.40 -3.82
CA TRP A 66 -6.84 -9.71 -3.58
C TRP A 66 -5.90 -8.75 -4.33
N GLY A 67 -6.17 -8.49 -5.62
CA GLY A 67 -5.34 -7.64 -6.47
C GLY A 67 -5.28 -6.15 -6.08
N GLN A 68 -6.05 -5.72 -5.08
CA GLN A 68 -6.04 -4.35 -4.56
C GLN A 68 -5.57 -4.27 -3.12
N ASN A 69 -5.79 -5.34 -2.35
CA ASN A 69 -5.79 -5.31 -0.88
C ASN A 69 -4.85 -6.35 -0.26
N GLU A 70 -4.24 -7.23 -1.06
CA GLU A 70 -3.41 -8.33 -0.56
C GLU A 70 -2.06 -7.88 0.02
N GLY A 71 -1.80 -8.25 1.26
CA GLY A 71 -0.47 -8.15 1.86
C GLY A 71 0.30 -9.45 1.70
N THR A 72 1.30 -9.48 0.80
CA THR A 72 2.18 -10.66 0.63
C THR A 72 3.54 -10.45 1.28
N ILE A 73 4.17 -11.56 1.70
CA ILE A 73 5.56 -11.53 2.21
C ILE A 73 6.51 -10.95 1.14
N ALA A 74 6.29 -11.29 -0.13
CA ALA A 74 7.11 -10.81 -1.23
C ALA A 74 7.00 -9.28 -1.40
N GLY A 75 5.77 -8.73 -1.44
CA GLY A 75 5.55 -7.29 -1.56
C GLY A 75 6.12 -6.50 -0.37
N ASN A 76 5.97 -7.03 0.85
CA ASN A 76 6.52 -6.40 2.04
C ASN A 76 8.05 -6.43 2.06
N THR A 77 8.66 -7.54 1.62
CA THR A 77 10.12 -7.63 1.50
C THR A 77 10.66 -6.59 0.52
N GLN A 78 10.01 -6.43 -0.63
CA GLN A 78 10.38 -5.40 -1.61
C GLN A 78 10.29 -3.99 -1.01
N TYR A 79 9.27 -3.72 -0.19
CA TYR A 79 9.12 -2.43 0.48
C TYR A 79 10.23 -2.15 1.50
N VAL A 80 10.67 -3.16 2.26
CA VAL A 80 11.81 -3.02 3.18
C VAL A 80 13.10 -2.69 2.42
N ILE A 81 13.37 -3.39 1.32
CA ILE A 81 14.55 -3.15 0.47
C ILE A 81 14.50 -1.74 -0.13
N PHE A 82 13.33 -1.33 -0.63
CA PHE A 82 13.09 0.02 -1.12
C PHE A 82 13.36 1.07 -0.05
N GLY A 83 12.81 0.91 1.16
CA GLY A 83 13.01 1.83 2.27
C GLY A 83 14.48 1.97 2.67
N SER A 84 15.21 0.85 2.71
CA SER A 84 16.66 0.84 2.96
C SER A 84 17.44 1.60 1.90
N SER A 85 17.14 1.34 0.62
CA SER A 85 17.80 2.00 -0.51
C SER A 85 17.50 3.49 -0.55
N LEU A 86 16.23 3.88 -0.33
CA LEU A 86 15.81 5.28 -0.25
C LEU A 86 16.52 6.00 0.89
N LYS A 87 16.62 5.38 2.07
CA LYS A 87 17.34 5.94 3.21
C LYS A 87 18.81 6.23 2.88
N ASN A 88 19.49 5.31 2.19
CA ASN A 88 20.89 5.50 1.80
C ASN A 88 21.05 6.69 0.86
N ILE A 89 20.23 6.76 -0.20
CA ILE A 89 20.27 7.86 -1.18
C ILE A 89 20.04 9.23 -0.51
N VAL A 90 19.04 9.31 0.39
CA VAL A 90 18.71 10.57 1.10
C VAL A 90 19.86 10.98 2.05
N ASN A 91 20.59 10.03 2.62
CA ASN A 91 21.72 10.34 3.51
C ASN A 91 23.02 10.59 2.75
N GLU A 92 23.22 10.02 1.57
CA GLU A 92 24.39 10.30 0.70
C GLU A 92 24.34 11.71 0.09
N GLY A 93 23.13 12.27 -0.08
CA GLY A 93 22.93 13.65 -0.54
C GLY A 93 23.05 14.73 0.54
N LYS A 94 23.45 14.37 1.77
CA LYS A 94 23.75 15.28 2.88
C LYS A 94 25.25 15.36 3.09
#